data_AF-A0A4R1KQ83-F1
#
_entry.id   AF-A0A4R1KQ83-F1
#
_cell.length_a   1.000
_cell.length_b   1.000
_cell.length_c   1.000
_cell.angle_alpha   90.00
_cell.angle_beta   90.00
_cell.angle_gamma   90.00
#
_symmetry.space_group_name_H-M   'P 1'
#
loop_
_entity.id
_entity.type
_entity.pdbx_description
1 polymer ?
#
loop_
_entity_poly.entity_id
_entity_poly.type
_entity_poly.pdbx_seq_one_letter_code
_entity_poly.pdbx_strand_id
1 'polypeptide(L)'
;MTRPTKILKLFTFLLLISSCSNKEQIAEFENVLGKENSGTLTSMVSEFENDFLKTKYPNISTEKAYSEYLTELESNIAGNWERPSKKNIDKFNKSELKKVVYGLPDSIWVEESRNKNRTEYRIRRKYLNTKGGYEIGTLEASIPKVTDEDSLVATLKNYYDINYFGKYREALKTVSKEDKFVKKYLQMTKEAGMLDPRMIAYEMLIADLDFDDYFIKRLIVTEIVYRL
;
A
#
# COMPACT_ATOMS: atom_id res chain seq x y z
N MET A 1 25.11 -23.36 46.54
CA MET A 1 23.63 -23.34 46.52
C MET A 1 23.18 -22.06 45.84
N THR A 2 22.90 -22.06 44.54
CA THR A 2 22.22 -20.96 43.83
C THR A 2 21.59 -21.52 42.56
N ARG A 3 20.25 -21.64 42.55
CA ARG A 3 19.44 -22.09 41.42
C ARG A 3 19.10 -20.88 40.53
N PRO A 4 19.45 -20.86 39.23
CA PRO A 4 18.92 -19.90 38.28
C PRO A 4 17.81 -20.56 37.44
N THR A 5 16.68 -20.93 38.05
CA THR A 5 15.58 -21.60 37.32
C THR A 5 14.26 -20.82 37.31
N LYS A 6 14.18 -19.67 37.98
CA LYS A 6 12.97 -18.85 38.00
C LYS A 6 12.92 -17.76 36.91
N ILE A 7 14.08 -17.28 36.43
CA ILE A 7 14.14 -16.21 35.41
C ILE A 7 13.85 -16.76 34.00
N LEU A 8 14.31 -17.97 33.69
CA LEU A 8 14.11 -18.58 32.36
C LEU A 8 12.62 -18.87 32.07
N LYS A 9 11.84 -19.30 33.07
CA LYS A 9 10.39 -19.54 32.93
C LYS A 9 9.57 -18.27 32.71
N LEU A 10 10.03 -17.12 33.24
CA LEU A 10 9.35 -15.84 33.07
C LEU A 10 9.49 -15.34 31.61
N PHE A 11 10.67 -15.54 31.00
CA PHE A 11 10.92 -15.23 29.60
C PHE A 11 10.11 -16.11 28.63
N THR A 12 9.93 -17.40 28.95
CA THR A 12 9.10 -18.30 28.10
C THR A 12 7.62 -17.96 28.17
N PHE A 13 7.14 -17.40 29.29
CA PHE A 13 5.74 -16.98 29.44
C PHE A 13 5.45 -15.66 28.71
N LEU A 14 6.41 -14.73 28.66
CA LEU A 14 6.29 -13.48 27.89
C LEU A 14 6.22 -13.68 26.37
N LEU A 15 6.86 -14.72 25.83
CA LEU A 15 6.82 -15.03 24.39
C LEU A 15 5.47 -15.63 23.93
N LEU A 16 4.65 -16.16 24.86
CA LEU A 16 3.36 -16.77 24.53
C LEU A 16 2.22 -15.74 24.45
N ILE A 17 2.28 -14.67 25.25
CA ILE A 17 1.29 -13.59 25.23
C ILE A 17 1.42 -12.68 24.00
N SER A 18 2.63 -12.47 23.47
CA SER A 18 2.83 -11.69 22.24
C SER A 18 2.24 -12.38 21.00
N SER A 19 2.32 -13.72 20.92
CA SER A 19 1.77 -14.47 19.78
C SER A 19 0.24 -14.48 19.73
N CYS A 20 -0.45 -14.38 20.88
CA CYS A 20 -1.92 -14.27 20.89
C CYS A 20 -2.40 -12.88 20.46
N SER A 21 -1.74 -11.81 20.91
CA SER A 21 -2.09 -10.43 20.53
C SER A 21 -2.08 -10.23 19.01
N ASN A 22 -1.07 -10.78 18.32
CA ASN A 22 -0.98 -10.64 16.87
C ASN A 22 -2.11 -11.37 16.14
N LYS A 23 -2.54 -12.55 16.62
CA LYS A 23 -3.64 -13.31 15.99
C LYS A 23 -4.98 -12.58 16.10
N GLU A 24 -5.26 -11.98 17.25
CA GLU A 24 -6.50 -11.21 17.45
C GLU A 24 -6.51 -9.96 16.57
N GLN A 25 -5.41 -9.24 16.50
CA GLN A 25 -5.29 -8.05 15.66
C GLN A 25 -5.40 -8.38 14.16
N ILE A 26 -4.79 -9.48 13.70
CA ILE A 26 -4.94 -9.99 12.33
C ILE A 26 -6.42 -10.33 12.06
N ALA A 27 -7.09 -11.01 12.99
CA ALA A 27 -8.50 -11.36 12.83
C ALA A 27 -9.39 -10.10 12.76
N GLU A 28 -9.14 -9.08 13.59
CA GLU A 28 -9.87 -7.80 13.54
C GLU A 28 -9.67 -7.11 12.18
N PHE A 29 -8.41 -7.01 11.72
CA PHE A 29 -8.08 -6.44 10.41
C PHE A 29 -8.79 -7.18 9.28
N GLU A 30 -8.68 -8.51 9.22
CA GLU A 30 -9.26 -9.31 8.14
C GLU A 30 -10.80 -9.30 8.17
N ASN A 31 -11.40 -9.22 9.35
CA ASN A 31 -12.84 -9.07 9.52
C ASN A 31 -13.34 -7.74 8.94
N VAL A 32 -12.64 -6.64 9.23
CA VAL A 32 -12.99 -5.31 8.68
C VAL A 32 -12.77 -5.25 7.17
N LEU A 33 -11.63 -5.76 6.68
CA LEU A 33 -11.28 -5.75 5.27
C LEU A 33 -12.21 -6.66 4.43
N GLY A 34 -12.61 -7.79 5.03
CA GLY A 34 -13.48 -8.81 4.44
C GLY A 34 -12.70 -9.93 3.75
N LYS A 35 -13.23 -11.16 3.83
CA LYS A 35 -12.57 -12.40 3.39
C LYS A 35 -11.98 -12.35 1.98
N GLU A 36 -12.72 -11.82 1.00
CA GLU A 36 -12.27 -11.73 -0.39
C GLU A 36 -11.05 -10.81 -0.56
N ASN A 37 -11.12 -9.62 0.06
CA ASN A 37 -10.06 -8.63 0.01
C ASN A 37 -8.81 -9.11 0.78
N SER A 38 -9.00 -9.72 1.95
CA SER A 38 -7.92 -10.33 2.73
C SER A 38 -7.23 -11.48 1.98
N GLY A 39 -8.02 -12.30 1.27
CA GLY A 39 -7.50 -13.37 0.41
C GLY A 39 -6.72 -12.83 -0.79
N THR A 40 -7.20 -11.75 -1.41
CA THR A 40 -6.48 -11.06 -2.49
C THR A 40 -5.15 -10.51 -1.99
N LEU A 41 -5.15 -9.83 -0.84
CA LEU A 41 -3.96 -9.24 -0.25
C LEU A 41 -2.92 -10.31 0.15
N THR A 42 -3.39 -11.43 0.71
CA THR A 42 -2.55 -12.60 1.00
C THR A 42 -1.92 -13.18 -0.27
N SER A 43 -2.70 -13.26 -1.36
CA SER A 43 -2.19 -13.70 -2.67
C SER A 43 -1.12 -12.74 -3.21
N MET A 44 -1.33 -11.42 -3.09
CA MET A 44 -0.36 -10.42 -3.54
C MET A 44 0.97 -10.53 -2.80
N VAL A 45 0.96 -10.75 -1.48
CA VAL A 45 2.17 -11.00 -0.68
C VAL A 45 2.86 -12.26 -1.17
N SER A 46 2.12 -13.36 -1.33
CA SER A 46 2.69 -14.64 -1.77
C SER A 46 3.30 -14.55 -3.17
N GLU A 47 2.63 -13.88 -4.12
CA GLU A 47 3.12 -13.65 -5.48
C GLU A 47 4.37 -12.76 -5.48
N PHE A 48 4.40 -11.71 -4.66
CA PHE A 48 5.58 -10.86 -4.54
C PHE A 48 6.77 -11.62 -3.96
N GLU A 49 6.57 -12.41 -2.91
CA GLU A 49 7.65 -13.18 -2.30
C GLU A 49 8.16 -14.30 -3.21
N ASN A 50 7.24 -15.08 -3.81
CA ASN A 50 7.62 -16.30 -4.53
C ASN A 50 8.00 -16.07 -5.99
N ASP A 51 7.33 -15.15 -6.67
CA ASP A 51 7.53 -14.94 -8.11
C ASP A 51 8.47 -13.78 -8.42
N PHE A 52 8.64 -12.84 -7.48
CA PHE A 52 9.48 -11.66 -7.68
C PHE A 52 10.72 -11.68 -6.77
N LEU A 53 10.56 -11.65 -5.44
CA LEU A 53 11.69 -11.55 -4.52
C LEU A 53 12.63 -12.75 -4.61
N LYS A 54 12.11 -13.99 -4.61
CA LYS A 54 12.96 -15.19 -4.74
C LYS A 54 13.69 -15.28 -6.08
N THR A 55 13.11 -14.74 -7.15
CA THR A 55 13.75 -14.71 -8.46
C THR A 55 14.86 -13.66 -8.50
N LYS A 56 14.59 -12.47 -7.95
CA LYS A 56 15.53 -11.35 -7.94
C LYS A 56 16.66 -11.54 -6.93
N TYR A 57 16.36 -12.14 -5.77
CA TYR A 57 17.27 -12.31 -4.65
C TYR A 57 17.33 -13.78 -4.16
N PRO A 58 17.82 -14.73 -4.98
CA PRO A 58 17.68 -16.16 -4.71
C PRO A 58 18.45 -16.70 -3.50
N ASN A 59 19.46 -15.97 -3.02
CA ASN A 59 20.43 -16.47 -2.03
C ASN A 59 20.31 -15.81 -0.66
N ILE A 60 19.23 -15.07 -0.39
CA ILE A 60 18.99 -14.38 0.88
C ILE A 60 17.61 -14.74 1.45
N SER A 61 17.40 -14.47 2.73
CA SER A 61 16.09 -14.64 3.36
C SER A 61 15.05 -13.69 2.74
N THR A 62 13.78 -14.03 2.85
CA THR A 62 12.67 -13.19 2.39
C THR A 62 12.69 -11.81 3.06
N GLU A 63 12.89 -11.76 4.38
CA GLU A 63 13.05 -10.50 5.14
C GLU A 63 14.16 -9.62 4.56
N LYS A 64 15.35 -10.19 4.31
CA LYS A 64 16.45 -9.45 3.70
C LYS A 64 16.12 -9.02 2.26
N ALA A 65 15.41 -9.85 1.49
CA ALA A 65 14.97 -9.50 0.14
C ALA A 65 14.01 -8.30 0.13
N TYR A 66 13.13 -8.15 1.12
CA TYR A 66 12.34 -6.92 1.28
C TYR A 66 13.23 -5.71 1.55
N SER A 67 14.19 -5.84 2.47
CA SER A 67 15.12 -4.75 2.79
C SER A 67 15.93 -4.30 1.57
N GLU A 68 16.49 -5.24 0.79
CA GLU A 68 17.23 -4.95 -0.44
C GLU A 68 16.32 -4.29 -1.48
N TYR A 69 15.10 -4.79 -1.68
CA TYR A 69 14.12 -4.19 -2.58
C TYR A 69 13.77 -2.74 -2.20
N LEU A 70 13.52 -2.48 -0.92
CA LEU A 70 13.20 -1.12 -0.46
C LEU A 70 14.40 -0.18 -0.57
N THR A 71 15.62 -0.68 -0.36
CA THR A 71 16.86 0.10 -0.51
C THR A 71 17.08 0.48 -1.97
N GLU A 72 16.94 -0.48 -2.90
CA GLU A 72 17.01 -0.21 -4.34
C GLU A 72 15.95 0.81 -4.78
N LEU A 73 14.72 0.68 -4.27
CA LEU A 73 13.64 1.59 -4.56
C LEU A 73 13.94 3.01 -4.08
N GLU A 74 14.31 3.16 -2.80
CA GLU A 74 14.61 4.45 -2.18
C GLU A 74 15.69 5.21 -2.96
N SER A 75 16.75 4.50 -3.34
CA SER A 75 17.88 5.09 -4.06
C SER A 75 17.60 5.30 -5.56
N ASN A 76 16.47 4.84 -6.10
CA ASN A 76 16.11 5.01 -7.51
C ASN A 76 15.49 6.38 -7.80
N ILE A 77 16.34 7.35 -8.09
CA ILE A 77 15.92 8.71 -8.48
C ILE A 77 15.17 8.72 -9.82
N ALA A 78 15.50 7.79 -10.73
CA ALA A 78 14.93 7.71 -12.08
C ALA A 78 13.49 7.16 -12.12
N GLY A 79 13.02 6.55 -11.03
CA GLY A 79 11.64 6.09 -10.88
C GLY A 79 11.27 4.86 -11.72
N ASN A 80 12.26 4.13 -12.23
CA ASN A 80 12.09 2.98 -13.12
C ASN A 80 12.39 1.64 -12.41
N TRP A 81 11.94 1.48 -11.17
CA TRP A 81 12.19 0.25 -10.41
C TRP A 81 11.40 -0.93 -10.98
N GLU A 82 11.99 -2.12 -10.84
CA GLU A 82 11.35 -3.36 -11.26
C GLU A 82 10.10 -3.64 -10.42
N ARG A 83 9.09 -4.20 -11.09
CA ARG A 83 7.78 -4.48 -10.52
C ARG A 83 7.38 -5.93 -10.81
N PRO A 84 6.37 -6.47 -10.11
CA PRO A 84 5.81 -7.76 -10.45
C PRO A 84 5.34 -7.84 -11.91
N SER A 85 5.15 -9.07 -12.38
CA SER A 85 4.69 -9.30 -13.73
C SER A 85 3.39 -8.55 -14.05
N LYS A 86 3.22 -8.13 -15.31
CA LYS A 86 1.98 -7.50 -15.79
C LYS A 86 0.74 -8.32 -15.43
N LYS A 87 0.84 -9.65 -15.47
CA LYS A 87 -0.23 -10.57 -15.07
C LYS A 87 -0.68 -10.32 -13.63
N ASN A 88 0.25 -10.22 -12.68
CA ASN A 88 -0.08 -10.03 -11.26
C ASN A 88 -0.64 -8.62 -11.02
N ILE A 89 -0.06 -7.61 -11.68
CA ILE A 89 -0.58 -6.24 -11.66
C ILE A 89 -2.02 -6.17 -12.20
N ASP A 90 -2.29 -6.82 -13.33
CA ASP A 90 -3.63 -6.85 -13.94
C ASP A 90 -4.64 -7.60 -13.06
N LYS A 91 -4.20 -8.63 -12.34
CA LYS A 91 -5.03 -9.33 -11.34
C LYS A 91 -5.44 -8.38 -10.22
N PHE A 92 -4.51 -7.62 -9.65
CA PHE A 92 -4.83 -6.60 -8.64
C PHE A 92 -5.75 -5.52 -9.20
N ASN A 93 -5.47 -5.03 -10.42
CA ASN A 93 -6.27 -3.98 -11.06
C ASN A 93 -7.74 -4.34 -11.25
N LYS A 94 -8.05 -5.63 -11.40
CA LYS A 94 -9.42 -6.16 -11.57
C LYS A 94 -10.08 -6.59 -10.26
N SER A 95 -9.35 -6.55 -9.15
CA SER A 95 -9.85 -7.03 -7.85
C SER A 95 -10.79 -6.05 -7.16
N GLU A 96 -11.66 -6.56 -6.28
CA GLU A 96 -12.44 -5.74 -5.36
C GLU A 96 -11.55 -5.01 -4.34
N LEU A 97 -10.37 -5.57 -4.03
CA LEU A 97 -9.40 -4.95 -3.13
C LEU A 97 -8.98 -3.56 -3.63
N LYS A 98 -8.72 -3.41 -4.94
CA LYS A 98 -8.34 -2.11 -5.52
C LYS A 98 -9.38 -1.03 -5.25
N LYS A 99 -10.67 -1.36 -5.26
CA LYS A 99 -11.77 -0.40 -5.04
C LYS A 99 -11.86 0.06 -3.58
N VAL A 100 -11.47 -0.79 -2.63
CA VAL A 100 -11.47 -0.44 -1.19
C VAL A 100 -10.16 0.18 -0.71
N VAL A 101 -9.08 0.05 -1.48
CA VAL A 101 -7.78 0.71 -1.23
C VAL A 101 -7.75 2.10 -1.88
N TYR A 102 -8.28 2.25 -3.10
CA TYR A 102 -8.10 3.45 -3.92
C TYR A 102 -9.42 4.07 -4.41
N GLY A 103 -9.42 5.40 -4.48
CA GLY A 103 -10.42 6.19 -5.18
C GLY A 103 -10.15 6.17 -6.67
N LEU A 104 -11.08 5.60 -7.43
CA LEU A 104 -10.89 5.32 -8.85
C LEU A 104 -11.44 6.45 -9.73
N PRO A 105 -10.75 6.84 -10.81
CA PRO A 105 -11.31 7.73 -11.82
C PRO A 105 -12.63 7.17 -12.39
N ASP A 106 -13.68 7.98 -12.37
CA ASP A 106 -15.00 7.69 -12.93
C ASP A 106 -15.24 8.47 -14.22
N SER A 107 -14.77 9.72 -14.26
CA SER A 107 -14.91 10.58 -15.44
C SER A 107 -13.74 11.55 -15.51
N ILE A 108 -13.28 11.81 -16.74
CA ILE A 108 -12.15 12.68 -17.04
C ILE A 108 -12.62 13.67 -18.10
N TRP A 109 -12.36 14.96 -17.86
CA TRP A 109 -12.58 16.02 -18.82
C TRP A 109 -11.24 16.69 -19.11
N VAL A 110 -10.96 16.92 -20.38
CA VAL A 110 -9.83 17.70 -20.86
C VAL A 110 -10.42 18.90 -21.56
N GLU A 111 -10.00 20.09 -21.15
CA GLU A 111 -10.55 21.35 -21.61
C GLU A 111 -9.42 22.26 -22.11
N GLU A 112 -9.70 23.07 -23.12
CA GLU A 112 -8.79 24.11 -23.55
C GLU A 112 -8.67 25.18 -22.46
N SER A 113 -7.45 25.39 -21.97
CA SER A 113 -7.20 26.45 -21.00
C SER A 113 -7.34 27.83 -21.64
N ARG A 114 -7.78 28.81 -20.86
CA ARG A 114 -7.70 30.24 -21.24
C ARG A 114 -6.26 30.64 -21.62
N ASN A 115 -5.27 29.97 -21.03
CA ASN A 115 -3.88 30.07 -21.44
C ASN A 115 -3.60 29.03 -22.53
N LYS A 116 -3.41 29.48 -23.78
CA LYS A 116 -3.17 28.60 -24.94
C LYS A 116 -1.95 27.68 -24.80
N ASN A 117 -1.02 27.99 -23.90
CA ASN A 117 0.16 27.16 -23.62
C ASN A 117 -0.10 26.09 -22.55
N ARG A 118 -1.35 25.90 -22.14
CA ARG A 118 -1.73 24.94 -21.11
C ARG A 118 -2.92 24.08 -21.53
N THR A 119 -2.98 22.90 -20.92
CA THR A 119 -4.16 22.02 -20.95
C THR A 119 -4.72 21.97 -19.53
N GLU A 120 -6.02 22.17 -19.39
CA GLU A 120 -6.74 21.96 -18.13
C GLU A 120 -7.41 20.60 -18.17
N TYR A 121 -7.42 19.91 -17.03
CA TYR A 121 -8.18 18.68 -16.89
C TYR A 121 -8.85 18.58 -15.53
N ARG A 122 -9.97 17.87 -15.51
CA ARG A 122 -10.72 17.51 -14.31
C ARG A 122 -10.88 16.00 -14.24
N ILE A 123 -10.70 15.43 -13.05
CA ILE A 123 -10.95 14.02 -12.77
C ILE A 123 -12.00 13.95 -11.67
N ARG A 124 -13.14 13.33 -11.96
CA ARG A 124 -14.09 12.88 -10.95
C ARG A 124 -13.70 11.48 -10.51
N ARG A 125 -13.59 11.28 -9.19
CA ARG A 125 -13.26 9.99 -8.58
C ARG A 125 -14.42 9.47 -7.75
N LYS A 126 -14.52 8.14 -7.71
CA LYS A 126 -15.43 7.37 -6.86
C LYS A 126 -14.63 6.65 -5.78
N TYR A 127 -15.05 6.83 -4.54
CA TYR A 127 -14.45 6.21 -3.37
C TYR A 127 -15.48 5.26 -2.75
N LEU A 128 -15.29 3.95 -2.90
CA LEU A 128 -16.20 2.95 -2.34
C LEU A 128 -16.12 3.01 -0.81
N ASN A 129 -17.22 3.34 -0.15
CA ASN A 129 -17.29 3.45 1.30
C ASN A 129 -17.64 2.09 1.96
N THR A 130 -17.48 2.01 3.27
CA THR A 130 -17.71 0.77 4.04
C THR A 130 -19.15 0.23 3.98
N LYS A 131 -20.12 1.08 3.60
CA LYS A 131 -21.55 0.73 3.46
C LYS A 131 -21.93 0.28 2.05
N GLY A 132 -20.97 0.24 1.12
CA GLY A 132 -21.21 -0.13 -0.28
C GLY A 132 -21.69 1.02 -1.18
N GLY A 133 -21.74 2.26 -0.66
CA GLY A 133 -21.98 3.47 -1.44
C GLY A 133 -20.69 4.10 -1.96
N TYR A 134 -20.81 5.25 -2.63
CA TYR A 134 -19.66 6.00 -3.15
C TYR A 134 -19.64 7.43 -2.62
N GLU A 135 -18.49 7.83 -2.06
CA GLU A 135 -18.15 9.25 -1.95
C GLU A 135 -17.56 9.74 -3.28
N ILE A 136 -17.76 11.02 -3.60
CA ILE A 136 -17.27 11.64 -4.82
C ILE A 136 -16.23 12.70 -4.48
N GLY A 137 -15.10 12.67 -5.17
CA GLY A 137 -14.10 13.72 -5.12
C GLY A 137 -13.74 14.18 -6.52
N THR A 138 -13.18 15.39 -6.59
CA THR A 138 -12.78 16.01 -7.85
C THR A 138 -11.35 16.53 -7.70
N LEU A 139 -10.53 16.29 -8.71
CA LEU A 139 -9.24 16.95 -8.89
C LEU A 139 -9.31 17.80 -10.15
N GLU A 140 -8.78 19.02 -10.05
CA GLU A 140 -8.59 19.92 -11.17
C GLU A 140 -7.12 20.30 -11.23
N ALA A 141 -6.57 20.29 -12.44
CA ALA A 141 -5.18 20.67 -12.65
C ALA A 141 -5.00 21.33 -14.01
N SER A 142 -3.92 22.10 -14.11
CA SER A 142 -3.47 22.72 -15.35
C SER A 142 -2.02 22.34 -15.58
N ILE A 143 -1.72 21.79 -16.75
CA ILE A 143 -0.38 21.33 -17.15
C ILE A 143 0.09 22.06 -18.42
N PRO A 144 1.38 22.00 -18.79
CA PRO A 144 1.82 22.44 -20.11
C PRO A 144 0.97 21.81 -21.22
N LYS A 145 0.74 22.55 -22.31
CA LYS A 145 -0.12 22.10 -23.42
C LYS A 145 0.35 20.74 -23.91
N VAL A 146 -0.56 19.77 -23.91
CA VAL A 146 -0.34 18.48 -24.56
C VAL A 146 -0.87 18.53 -25.98
N THR A 147 -0.21 17.82 -26.89
CA THR A 147 -0.65 17.67 -28.28
C THR A 147 -1.53 16.45 -28.48
N ASP A 148 -1.45 15.48 -27.57
CA ASP A 148 -2.20 14.22 -27.60
C ASP A 148 -3.04 14.09 -26.33
N GLU A 149 -4.30 14.49 -26.42
CA GLU A 149 -5.26 14.45 -25.32
C GLU A 149 -5.70 13.02 -24.99
N ASP A 150 -5.72 12.11 -25.97
CA ASP A 150 -6.08 10.71 -25.77
C ASP A 150 -5.04 9.99 -24.92
N SER A 151 -3.75 10.26 -25.18
CA SER A 151 -2.65 9.77 -24.37
C SER A 151 -2.73 10.31 -22.93
N LEU A 152 -3.04 11.61 -22.76
CA LEU A 152 -3.28 12.19 -21.44
C LEU A 152 -4.42 11.46 -20.72
N VAL A 153 -5.58 11.28 -21.38
CA VAL A 153 -6.73 10.57 -20.80
C VAL A 153 -6.37 9.13 -20.43
N ALA A 154 -5.57 8.43 -21.25
CA ALA A 154 -5.10 7.08 -20.95
C ALA A 154 -4.23 7.02 -19.68
N THR A 155 -3.35 8.01 -19.49
CA THR A 155 -2.59 8.17 -18.24
C THR A 155 -3.51 8.46 -17.06
N LEU A 156 -4.44 9.41 -17.21
CA LEU A 156 -5.34 9.85 -16.13
C LEU A 156 -6.31 8.75 -15.67
N LYS A 157 -6.66 7.78 -16.53
CA LYS A 157 -7.45 6.59 -16.14
C LYS A 157 -6.77 5.74 -15.07
N ASN A 158 -5.44 5.81 -14.98
CA ASN A 158 -4.66 5.13 -13.95
C ASN A 158 -4.28 6.06 -12.79
N TYR A 159 -4.72 7.32 -12.79
CA TYR A 159 -4.39 8.30 -11.75
C TYR A 159 -5.40 8.27 -10.59
N TYR A 160 -5.28 7.24 -9.76
CA TYR A 160 -6.11 7.04 -8.58
C TYR A 160 -5.58 7.79 -7.36
N ASP A 161 -6.44 7.88 -6.34
CA ASP A 161 -6.16 8.55 -5.06
C ASP A 161 -6.39 7.57 -3.91
N ILE A 162 -6.00 7.94 -2.69
CA ILE A 162 -6.23 7.15 -1.49
C ILE A 162 -7.73 7.08 -1.18
N ASN A 163 -8.26 5.88 -0.92
CA ASN A 163 -9.63 5.74 -0.42
C ASN A 163 -9.72 5.87 1.10
N TYR A 164 -9.88 7.11 1.59
CA TYR A 164 -10.05 7.39 3.02
C TYR A 164 -11.35 6.84 3.64
N PHE A 165 -12.33 6.46 2.82
CA PHE A 165 -13.63 5.93 3.25
C PHE A 165 -13.73 4.40 3.13
N GLY A 166 -12.71 3.79 2.53
CA GLY A 166 -12.70 2.38 2.18
C GLY A 166 -12.35 1.46 3.34
N LYS A 167 -12.76 0.19 3.21
CA LYS A 167 -12.51 -0.85 4.23
C LYS A 167 -11.03 -1.07 4.54
N TYR A 168 -10.14 -0.83 3.58
CA TYR A 168 -8.69 -0.97 3.81
C TYR A 168 -8.17 0.04 4.83
N ARG A 169 -8.57 1.32 4.70
CA ARG A 169 -8.21 2.35 5.68
C ARG A 169 -8.81 2.09 7.05
N GLU A 170 -10.06 1.64 7.11
CA GLU A 170 -10.68 1.23 8.37
C GLU A 170 -9.96 0.04 9.01
N ALA A 171 -9.53 -0.95 8.22
CA ALA A 171 -8.76 -2.08 8.72
C ALA A 171 -7.39 -1.63 9.26
N LEU A 172 -6.67 -0.74 8.58
CA LEU A 172 -5.41 -0.18 9.09
C LEU A 172 -5.59 0.59 10.41
N LYS A 173 -6.74 1.23 10.63
CA LYS A 173 -7.03 1.91 11.91
C LYS A 173 -7.08 0.94 13.09
N THR A 174 -7.58 -0.29 12.90
CA THR A 174 -7.58 -1.29 13.97
C THR A 174 -6.17 -1.68 14.37
N VAL A 175 -5.28 -1.80 13.39
CA VAL A 175 -3.85 -2.12 13.59
C VAL A 175 -3.11 -0.96 14.27
N SER A 176 -3.42 0.29 13.87
CA SER A 176 -2.76 1.51 14.38
C SER A 176 -2.93 1.78 15.88
N LYS A 177 -3.81 1.03 16.56
CA LYS A 177 -3.97 1.10 18.03
C LYS A 177 -2.69 0.67 18.74
N GLU A 178 -2.03 -0.35 18.19
CA GLU A 178 -0.81 -0.94 18.77
C GLU A 178 0.43 -0.73 17.90
N ASP A 179 0.26 -0.71 16.56
CA ASP A 179 1.36 -0.55 15.62
C ASP A 179 1.69 0.94 15.37
N LYS A 180 2.87 1.35 15.84
CA LYS A 180 3.35 2.73 15.73
C LYS A 180 3.63 3.14 14.28
N PHE A 181 4.13 2.23 13.44
CA PHE A 181 4.45 2.55 12.06
C PHE A 181 3.17 2.68 11.23
N VAL A 182 2.19 1.78 11.39
CA VAL A 182 0.89 1.89 10.73
C VAL A 182 0.19 3.19 11.13
N LYS A 183 0.26 3.57 12.41
CA LYS A 183 -0.26 4.86 12.88
C LYS A 183 0.44 6.04 12.21
N LYS A 184 1.77 6.03 12.13
CA LYS A 184 2.56 7.05 11.42
C LYS A 184 2.19 7.11 9.94
N TYR A 185 2.12 5.97 9.26
CA TYR A 185 1.70 5.89 7.85
C TYR A 185 0.32 6.51 7.61
N LEU A 186 -0.67 6.19 8.46
CA LEU A 186 -2.00 6.80 8.36
C LEU A 186 -1.96 8.32 8.56
N GLN A 187 -1.12 8.82 9.46
CA GLN A 187 -0.94 10.25 9.69
C GLN A 187 -0.28 10.94 8.50
N MET A 188 0.88 10.45 8.02
CA MET A 188 1.61 11.07 6.91
C MET A 188 0.74 11.19 5.66
N THR A 189 -0.01 10.13 5.35
CA THR A 189 -0.90 10.13 4.18
C THR A 189 -2.15 10.98 4.38
N LYS A 190 -2.67 11.11 5.61
CA LYS A 190 -3.77 12.05 5.89
C LYS A 190 -3.35 13.51 5.67
N GLU A 191 -2.10 13.85 6.00
CA GLU A 191 -1.58 15.21 5.91
C GLU A 191 -1.10 15.56 4.49
N ALA A 192 -0.37 14.64 3.84
CA ALA A 192 0.28 14.89 2.56
C ALA A 192 -0.46 14.30 1.35
N GLY A 193 -1.47 13.46 1.58
CA GLY A 193 -2.11 12.68 0.53
C GLY A 193 -1.24 11.50 0.09
N MET A 194 -1.24 11.23 -1.22
CA MET A 194 -0.50 10.14 -1.82
C MET A 194 1.02 10.43 -1.80
N LEU A 195 1.79 9.65 -1.05
CA LEU A 195 3.24 9.81 -0.93
C LEU A 195 3.98 9.10 -2.07
N ASP A 196 5.12 9.59 -2.53
CA ASP A 196 5.97 8.82 -3.45
C ASP A 196 6.39 7.47 -2.78
N PRO A 197 6.29 6.31 -3.46
CA PRO A 197 6.70 5.02 -2.90
C PRO A 197 8.12 5.01 -2.30
N ARG A 198 9.03 5.82 -2.84
CA ARG A 198 10.41 5.96 -2.33
C ARG A 198 10.46 6.60 -0.96
N MET A 199 9.58 7.58 -0.69
CA MET A 199 9.45 8.17 0.64
C MET A 199 8.91 7.16 1.64
N ILE A 200 7.95 6.32 1.23
CA ILE A 200 7.44 5.26 2.10
C ILE A 200 8.55 4.25 2.42
N ALA A 201 9.32 3.83 1.42
CA ALA A 201 10.46 2.94 1.59
C ALA A 201 11.52 3.52 2.54
N TYR A 202 11.89 4.79 2.36
CA TYR A 202 12.81 5.52 3.25
C TYR A 202 12.34 5.50 4.71
N GLU A 203 11.06 5.81 4.94
CA GLU A 203 10.48 5.81 6.29
C GLU A 203 10.43 4.41 6.92
N MET A 204 10.20 3.36 6.11
CA MET A 204 10.24 1.97 6.55
C MET A 204 11.67 1.54 6.93
N LEU A 205 12.67 1.90 6.13
CA LEU A 205 14.07 1.55 6.37
C LEU A 205 14.63 2.24 7.63
N ILE A 206 14.33 3.54 7.82
CA ILE A 206 14.79 4.27 9.01
C ILE A 206 14.08 3.82 10.29
N ALA A 207 12.84 3.37 10.17
CA ALA A 207 12.11 2.81 11.31
C ALA A 207 12.61 1.42 11.72
N ASP A 208 13.54 0.81 10.96
CA ASP A 208 14.10 -0.53 11.21
C ASP A 208 13.00 -1.57 11.44
N LEU A 209 12.05 -1.63 10.50
CA LEU A 209 10.87 -2.49 10.61
C LEU A 209 11.23 -3.96 10.45
N ASP A 210 10.51 -4.82 11.17
CA ASP A 210 10.47 -6.25 10.92
C ASP A 210 9.76 -6.51 9.58
N PHE A 211 10.53 -6.82 8.53
CA PHE A 211 9.98 -7.12 7.22
C PHE A 211 9.37 -8.52 7.12
N ASP A 212 9.43 -9.33 8.18
CA ASP A 212 8.64 -10.54 8.32
C ASP A 212 7.25 -10.30 8.94
N ASP A 213 6.98 -9.09 9.46
CA ASP A 213 5.69 -8.70 10.02
C ASP A 213 4.52 -8.78 9.00
N TYR A 214 3.38 -9.28 9.48
CA TYR A 214 2.19 -9.53 8.68
C TYR A 214 1.64 -8.24 8.04
N PHE A 215 1.60 -7.12 8.77
CA PHE A 215 1.04 -5.86 8.31
C PHE A 215 2.03 -5.05 7.48
N ILE A 216 3.33 -5.09 7.83
CA ILE A 216 4.38 -4.42 7.06
C ILE A 216 4.44 -4.98 5.63
N LYS A 217 4.47 -6.30 5.45
CA LYS A 217 4.41 -6.93 4.11
C LYS A 217 3.21 -6.45 3.30
N ARG A 218 2.06 -6.30 3.97
CA ARG A 218 0.80 -5.89 3.34
C ARG A 218 0.81 -4.43 2.93
N LEU A 219 1.37 -3.55 3.75
CA LEU A 219 1.60 -2.15 3.39
C LEU A 219 2.56 -2.05 2.19
N ILE A 220 3.65 -2.83 2.19
CA ILE A 220 4.61 -2.83 1.08
C ILE A 220 3.90 -3.23 -0.23
N VAL A 221 3.14 -4.32 -0.24
CA VAL A 221 2.52 -4.76 -1.50
C VAL A 221 1.43 -3.80 -2.00
N THR A 222 0.65 -3.17 -1.12
CA THR A 222 -0.41 -2.24 -1.55
C THR A 222 0.12 -0.86 -1.92
N GLU A 223 1.02 -0.30 -1.11
CA GLU A 223 1.43 1.11 -1.19
C GLU A 223 2.67 1.35 -2.06
N ILE A 224 3.42 0.29 -2.34
CA ILE A 224 4.68 0.36 -3.10
C ILE A 224 4.61 -0.53 -4.35
N VAL A 225 4.41 -1.83 -4.16
CA VAL A 225 4.66 -2.82 -5.22
C VAL A 225 3.59 -2.80 -6.32
N TYR A 226 2.31 -2.87 -5.92
CA TYR A 226 1.17 -2.96 -6.84
C TYR A 226 0.53 -1.59 -7.14
N ARG A 227 1.12 -0.52 -6.59
CA ARG A 227 0.70 0.85 -6.82
C ARG A 227 1.21 1.33 -8.19
N LEU A 228 0.36 1.26 -9.21
CA LEU A 228 0.59 1.81 -10.56
C LEU A 228 0.59 3.33 -10.66
#